data_AF-A0AAP5I1A2-F1
#
_entry.id   AF-A0AAP5I1A2-F1
#
_cell.length_a   1.000
_cell.length_b   1.000
_cell.length_c   1.000
_cell.angle_alpha   90.00
_cell.angle_beta   90.00
_cell.angle_gamma   90.00
#
_symmetry.space_group_name_H-M   'P 1'
#
loop_
_entity.id
_entity.type
_entity.pdbx_description
1 polymer ?
#
loop_
_entity_poly.entity_id
_entity_poly.type
_entity_poly.pdbx_seq_one_letter_code
_entity_poly.pdbx_strand_id
1 'polypeptide(L)' 'MAWIPEADGSWALPLRHERITSFETPTSRAAFQLKLVSRQLETRPLAAYDRGYGNAKFVTATADIEADLLLRLA' A
#
# COMPACT_ATOMS: atom_id res chain seq x y z
N MET A 1 -4.28 -12.85 -4.12
CA MET A 1 -3.17 -12.87 -3.15
C MET A 1 -3.50 -13.93 -2.14
N ALA A 2 -2.54 -14.77 -1.76
CA ALA A 2 -2.65 -15.64 -0.61
C ALA A 2 -1.53 -15.22 0.35
N TRP A 3 -1.89 -14.77 1.54
CA TRP A 3 -0.95 -14.55 2.63
C TRP A 3 -1.46 -15.32 3.84
N ILE A 4 -0.55 -15.84 4.65
CA ILE A 4 -0.86 -16.51 5.90
C ILE A 4 -0.11 -15.68 6.96
N PRO A 5 -0.80 -14.80 7.70
CA PRO A 5 -0.14 -14.01 8.72
C PRO A 5 0.34 -14.95 9.83
N GLU A 6 1.53 -14.71 10.36
CA GLU A 6 1.96 -15.38 11.58
C GLU A 6 1.06 -14.92 12.74
N ALA A 7 0.72 -15.84 13.64
CA ALA A 7 -0.18 -15.56 14.76
C ALA A 7 0.45 -14.62 15.80
N ASP A 8 1.78 -14.52 15.82
CA ASP A 8 2.56 -13.65 16.69
C ASP A 8 3.83 -13.18 15.96
N GLY A 9 4.42 -12.06 16.41
CA GLY A 9 5.63 -11.48 15.85
C GLY A 9 5.41 -10.40 14.79
N SER A 10 6.53 -9.81 14.34
CA SER A 10 6.52 -8.79 13.29
C SER A 10 6.63 -9.43 11.92
N TRP A 11 5.69 -9.12 11.04
CA TRP A 11 5.68 -9.59 9.66
C TRP A 11 5.37 -8.42 8.71
N ALA A 12 5.66 -8.61 7.43
CA ALA A 12 5.38 -7.64 6.39
C ALA A 12 4.63 -8.31 5.24
N LEU A 13 3.58 -7.65 4.75
CA LEU A 13 2.89 -8.05 3.52
C LEU A 13 3.52 -7.34 2.32
N PRO A 14 4.26 -8.03 1.44
CA PRO A 14 4.68 -7.42 0.18
C PRO A 14 3.45 -7.17 -0.69
N LEU A 15 3.32 -5.94 -1.18
CA LEU A 15 2.36 -5.63 -2.23
C LEU A 15 2.69 -6.45 -3.49
N ARG A 16 1.67 -6.72 -4.30
CA ARG A 16 1.83 -7.50 -5.52
C ARG A 16 2.68 -6.72 -6.52
N HIS A 17 3.82 -7.30 -6.87
CA HIS A 17 4.58 -6.89 -8.04
C HIS A 17 3.86 -7.36 -9.30
N GLU A 18 3.41 -6.41 -10.13
CA GLU A 18 2.67 -6.70 -11.35
C GLU A 18 2.99 -5.67 -12.43
N ARG A 19 2.81 -6.08 -13.70
CA ARG A 19 2.91 -5.16 -14.82
C ARG A 19 1.72 -4.22 -14.79
N ILE A 20 1.99 -2.92 -14.73
CA ILE A 20 0.97 -1.88 -14.82
C ILE A 20 0.60 -1.72 -16.31
N THR A 21 -0.70 -1.76 -16.61
CA THR A 21 -1.20 -1.59 -17.96
C THR A 21 -1.12 -0.13 -18.41
N SER A 22 -1.22 0.15 -19.70
CA SER A 22 -1.18 1.53 -20.23
C SER A 22 -2.35 2.41 -19.77
N PHE A 23 -3.39 1.82 -19.18
CA PHE A 23 -4.58 2.53 -18.71
C PHE A 23 -4.52 2.88 -17.22
N GLU A 24 -3.46 2.46 -16.51
CA GLU A 24 -3.31 2.63 -15.07
C GLU A 24 -1.98 3.32 -14.75
N THR A 25 -1.91 3.92 -13.56
CA THR A 25 -0.69 4.56 -13.06
C THR A 25 -0.12 3.77 -11.88
N PRO A 26 1.19 3.87 -11.60
CA PRO A 26 1.77 3.30 -10.38
C PRO A 26 1.06 3.76 -9.11
N THR A 27 0.68 5.05 -9.05
CA THR A 27 -0.09 5.63 -7.95
C THR A 27 -1.45 4.96 -7.80
N SER A 28 -2.24 4.85 -8.88
CA SER A 28 -3.58 4.27 -8.81
C SER A 28 -3.54 2.79 -8.46
N ARG A 29 -2.56 2.02 -8.98
CA ARG A 29 -2.39 0.60 -8.61
C ARG A 29 -1.99 0.42 -7.16
N ALA A 30 -1.02 1.19 -6.67
CA ALA A 30 -0.57 1.10 -5.29
C ALA A 30 -1.69 1.46 -4.31
N ALA A 31 -2.41 2.56 -4.55
CA ALA A 31 -3.56 2.96 -3.73
C ALA A 31 -4.68 1.90 -3.75
N PHE A 32 -4.94 1.29 -4.92
CA PHE A 32 -5.90 0.19 -5.03
C PHE A 32 -5.50 -1.02 -4.20
N GLN A 33 -4.23 -1.46 -4.30
CA GLN A 33 -3.74 -2.60 -3.51
C GLN A 33 -3.77 -2.31 -2.01
N LEU A 34 -3.34 -1.12 -1.59
CA LEU A 34 -3.40 -0.69 -0.19
C LEU A 34 -4.83 -0.72 0.35
N LYS A 35 -5.80 -0.22 -0.41
CA LYS A 35 -7.22 -0.24 -0.04
C LYS A 35 -7.78 -1.65 0.10
N LEU A 36 -7.33 -2.59 -0.73
CA LEU A 36 -7.74 -3.99 -0.61
C LEU A 36 -7.16 -4.63 0.64
N VAL A 37 -5.87 -4.41 0.90
CA VAL A 37 -5.18 -4.96 2.07
C VAL A 37 -5.75 -4.38 3.36
N SER A 38 -5.93 -3.06 3.45
CA SER A 38 -6.41 -2.41 4.68
C SER A 38 -7.80 -2.88 5.12
N ARG A 39 -8.62 -3.37 4.19
CA ARG A 39 -9.95 -3.94 4.47
C ARG A 39 -9.91 -5.38 4.98
N GLN A 40 -8.81 -6.08 4.79
CA GLN A 40 -8.64 -7.49 5.18
C GLN A 40 -7.84 -7.63 6.47
N LEU A 41 -7.20 -6.56 6.94
CA LEU A 41 -6.48 -6.54 8.20
C LEU A 41 -7.41 -6.10 9.33
N GLU A 42 -7.32 -6.78 10.46
CA GLU A 42 -8.10 -6.45 11.66
C GLU A 42 -7.62 -5.16 12.35
N THR A 43 -6.39 -4.75 12.05
CA THR A 43 -5.74 -3.56 12.60
C THR A 43 -5.31 -2.61 11.49
N ARG A 44 -5.18 -1.32 11.83
CA ARG A 44 -4.69 -0.29 10.90
C ARG A 44 -3.24 -0.59 10.52
N PRO A 45 -2.91 -0.87 9.24
CA PRO A 45 -1.54 -1.17 8.84
C PRO A 45 -0.68 0.08 8.73
N LEU A 46 0.63 -0.08 8.95
CA LEU A 46 1.65 0.86 8.52
C LEU A 46 2.19 0.44 7.14
N ALA A 47 1.92 1.24 6.12
CA ALA A 47 2.39 0.99 4.76
C ALA A 47 3.64 1.82 4.44
N ALA A 48 4.72 1.13 4.07
CA ALA A 48 6.00 1.75 3.73
C ALA A 48 6.16 1.88 2.21
N TYR A 49 6.53 3.07 1.74
CA TYR A 49 6.81 3.33 0.33
C TYR A 49 8.08 4.15 0.11
N ASP A 50 8.69 3.96 -1.06
CA ASP A 50 9.90 4.64 -1.46
C ASP A 50 9.66 6.05 -2.05
N ARG A 51 10.75 6.63 -2.57
CA ARG A 51 10.77 7.98 -3.17
C ARG A 51 9.79 8.17 -4.32
N GLY A 52 9.43 7.11 -5.04
CA GLY A 52 8.46 7.18 -6.14
C GLY A 52 7.04 7.53 -5.68
N TYR A 53 6.74 7.28 -4.41
CA TYR A 53 5.43 7.49 -3.80
C TYR A 53 5.42 8.58 -2.72
N GLY A 54 6.58 9.08 -2.30
CA GLY A 54 6.70 10.21 -1.37
C GLY A 54 6.37 11.57 -2.00
N ASN A 55 5.17 11.70 -2.56
CA ASN A 55 4.70 12.92 -3.23
C ASN A 55 3.21 13.18 -2.97
N ALA A 56 2.78 14.42 -3.22
CA ALA A 56 1.41 14.86 -2.98
C ALA A 56 0.36 14.03 -3.72
N LYS A 57 0.63 13.59 -4.97
CA LYS A 57 -0.34 12.80 -5.75
C LYS A 57 -0.66 11.48 -5.05
N PHE A 58 0.35 10.82 -4.48
CA PHE A 58 0.14 9.57 -3.76
C PHE A 58 -0.61 9.82 -2.45
N VAL A 59 -0.21 10.82 -1.66
CA VAL A 59 -0.89 11.19 -0.41
C VAL A 59 -2.37 11.48 -0.65
N THR A 60 -2.71 12.25 -1.68
CA THR A 60 -4.10 12.52 -2.05
C THR A 60 -4.84 11.25 -2.48
N ALA A 61 -4.21 10.38 -3.28
CA ALA A 61 -4.83 9.13 -3.75
C ALA A 61 -5.13 8.13 -2.62
N THR A 62 -4.45 8.27 -1.47
CA THR A 62 -4.60 7.38 -0.31
C THR A 62 -5.27 8.04 0.89
N ALA A 63 -5.77 9.28 0.76
CA ALA A 63 -6.25 10.08 1.88
C ALA A 63 -7.37 9.40 2.70
N ASP A 64 -8.25 8.67 2.02
CA ASP A 64 -9.41 7.99 2.64
C ASP A 64 -9.16 6.50 2.88
N ILE A 65 -7.91 6.04 2.84
CA ILE A 65 -7.56 4.66 3.15
C ILE A 65 -7.16 4.58 4.62
N GLU A 66 -7.79 3.68 5.36
CA GLU A 66 -7.48 3.40 6.76
C GLU A 66 -6.11 2.68 6.90
N ALA A 67 -5.04 3.41 6.63
CA ALA A 67 -3.65 2.98 6.76
C ALA A 67 -2.78 4.19 7.13
N ASP A 68 -1.73 3.94 7.91
CA ASP A 68 -0.69 4.94 8.15
C ASP A 68 0.41 4.80 7.10
N LEU A 69 1.05 5.91 6.72
CA LEU A 69 2.03 5.92 5.64
C LEU A 69 3.42 6.31 6.16
N LEU A 70 4.41 5.45 5.91
CA LEU A 70 5.82 5.77 6.02
C LEU A 70 6.39 6.02 4.62
N LEU A 71 6.64 7.28 4.29
CA LEU A 71 7.06 7.68 2.94
C LEU A 71 8.48 8.22 2.94
N ARG A 72 9.32 7.70 2.04
CA ARG A 72 10.58 8.38 1.70
C ARG A 72 10.28 9.55 0.77
N LEU A 73 10.59 10.78 1.19
CA LEU A 73 10.30 11.98 0.39
C LEU A 73 11.12 12.07 -0.89
N ALA A 74 10.48 12.59 -1.94
CA ALA A 74 11.08 12.92 -3.22
C ALA A 74 11.91 14.20 -3.21
#